data_AF-A0A7C4H7B6-F1
#
_entry.id   AF-A0A7C4H7B6-F1
#
_cell.length_a   1.000
_cell.length_b   1.000
_cell.length_c   1.000
_cell.angle_alpha   90.00
_cell.angle_beta   90.00
_cell.angle_gamma   90.00
#
_symmetry.space_group_name_H-M   'P 1'
#
loop_
_entity.id
_entity.type
_entity.pdbx_description
1 polymer ?
#
loop_
_entity_poly.entity_id
_entity_poly.type
_entity_poly.pdbx_seq_one_letter_code
_entity_poly.pdbx_strand_id
1 'polypeptide(L)'
;MSSIVSRYIEKCFGKECLNTILCDYDVKLFSKNRHRKRVCLIPKNMSTIDLININVVAVGIIIGWIEKSSVFIPSTHLFNMVREKGFSIGCSIVAKQHGVKAFLYGRDLL
;
A
#
# COMPACT_ATOMS: atom_id res chain seq x y z
N MET A 1 -13.20 3.47 -3.04
CA MET A 1 -11.80 2.96 -3.16
C MET A 1 -11.57 2.54 -4.61
N SER A 2 -10.38 2.74 -5.19
CA SER A 2 -10.09 2.15 -6.50
C SER A 2 -10.14 0.63 -6.37
N SER A 3 -11.01 -0.03 -7.14
CA SER A 3 -11.30 -1.48 -7.01
C SER A 3 -10.05 -2.35 -7.04
N ILE A 4 -8.99 -1.89 -7.71
CA ILE A 4 -7.73 -2.62 -7.84
C ILE A 4 -6.93 -2.69 -6.53
N VAL A 5 -6.95 -1.62 -5.72
CA VAL A 5 -6.20 -1.57 -4.46
C VAL A 5 -6.87 -2.49 -3.45
N SER A 6 -8.20 -2.44 -3.35
CA SER A 6 -8.97 -3.32 -2.46
C SER A 6 -8.74 -4.78 -2.83
N ARG A 7 -8.84 -5.11 -4.13
CA ARG A 7 -8.62 -6.46 -4.64
C ARG A 7 -7.21 -6.97 -4.37
N TYR A 8 -6.19 -6.11 -4.48
CA TYR A 8 -4.81 -6.49 -4.15
C TYR A 8 -4.67 -6.82 -2.66
N ILE A 9 -5.16 -5.93 -1.78
CA ILE A 9 -5.05 -6.10 -0.33
C ILE A 9 -5.80 -7.36 0.13
N GLU A 10 -7.04 -7.55 -0.33
CA GLU A 10 -7.84 -8.73 0.01
C GLU A 10 -7.17 -10.02 -0.47
N LYS A 11 -6.62 -10.03 -1.69
CA LYS A 11 -5.94 -11.22 -2.24
C LYS A 11 -4.65 -11.55 -1.49
N CYS A 12 -3.86 -10.55 -1.09
CA CYS A 12 -2.54 -10.76 -0.51
C CYS A 12 -2.54 -10.89 1.02
N PHE A 13 -3.46 -10.20 1.71
CA PHE A 13 -3.47 -10.07 3.17
C PHE A 13 -4.83 -10.46 3.80
N GLY A 14 -5.81 -10.86 2.99
CA GLY A 14 -7.13 -11.28 3.45
C GLY A 14 -8.12 -10.12 3.67
N LYS A 15 -9.40 -10.50 3.78
CA LYS A 15 -10.53 -9.56 3.94
C LYS A 15 -10.50 -8.82 5.28
N GLU A 16 -10.05 -9.46 6.35
CA GLU A 16 -9.93 -8.83 7.68
C GLU A 16 -8.94 -7.66 7.68
N CYS A 17 -7.80 -7.83 6.99
CA CYS A 17 -6.83 -6.75 6.81
C CYS A 17 -7.43 -5.59 6.00
N LEU A 18 -8.14 -5.89 4.91
CA LEU A 18 -8.83 -4.88 4.12
C LEU A 18 -9.84 -4.10 4.99
N ASN A 19 -10.66 -4.79 5.78
CA ASN A 19 -11.64 -4.16 6.66
C ASN A 19 -10.98 -3.26 7.70
N THR A 20 -9.89 -3.71 8.34
CA THR A 20 -9.13 -2.90 9.30
C THR A 20 -8.65 -1.59 8.64
N ILE A 21 -8.03 -1.68 7.46
CA ILE A 21 -7.56 -0.51 6.73
C ILE A 21 -8.73 0.43 6.40
N LEU A 22 -9.85 -0.11 5.94
CA LEU A 22 -11.03 0.66 5.57
C LEU A 22 -11.75 1.28 6.76
N CYS A 23 -11.64 0.71 7.96
CA CYS A 23 -12.20 1.28 9.19
C CYS A 23 -11.40 2.53 9.60
N ASP A 24 -10.08 2.44 9.60
CA ASP A 24 -9.21 3.45 10.22
C ASP A 24 -8.71 4.53 9.23
N TYR A 25 -8.68 4.22 7.92
CA TYR A 25 -8.07 5.07 6.92
C TYR A 25 -8.98 5.36 5.72
N ASP A 26 -8.83 6.57 5.18
CA ASP A 26 -9.31 6.95 3.87
C ASP A 26 -8.24 6.70 2.80
N VAL A 27 -8.63 6.06 1.71
CA VAL A 27 -7.75 5.82 0.56
C VAL A 27 -7.84 7.00 -0.41
N LYS A 28 -6.76 7.76 -0.55
CA LYS A 28 -6.68 8.89 -1.48
C LYS A 28 -5.69 8.64 -2.60
N LEU A 29 -6.02 9.18 -3.78
CA LEU A 29 -5.18 9.13 -4.97
C LEU A 29 -4.61 10.52 -5.21
N PHE A 30 -3.29 10.63 -5.28
CA PHE A 30 -2.59 11.86 -5.61
C PHE A 30 -1.92 11.71 -6.97
N SER A 31 -2.24 12.59 -7.91
CA SER A 31 -1.64 12.61 -9.23
C SER A 31 -0.60 13.72 -9.31
N LYS A 32 0.69 13.35 -9.45
CA LYS A 32 1.71 14.30 -9.91
C LYS A 32 1.92 14.24 -11.43
N ASN A 33 1.53 13.14 -12.08
CA ASN A 33 1.73 12.94 -13.51
C ASN A 33 0.62 12.04 -14.11
N ARG A 34 0.25 12.21 -15.40
CA ARG A 34 -0.92 11.54 -16.02
C ARG A 34 -0.88 10.00 -15.94
N HIS A 35 0.31 9.41 -15.91
CA HIS A 35 0.50 7.96 -16.02
C HIS A 35 0.69 7.23 -14.69
N ARG A 36 0.91 7.97 -13.59
CA ARG A 36 1.21 7.37 -12.28
C ARG A 36 0.49 8.14 -11.18
N LYS A 37 -0.47 7.46 -10.55
CA LYS A 37 -1.20 7.97 -9.39
C LYS A 37 -0.62 7.34 -8.13
N ARG A 38 -0.18 8.16 -7.18
CA ARG A 38 0.25 7.71 -5.86
C ARG A 38 -0.98 7.37 -5.03
N VAL A 39 -0.95 6.23 -4.34
CA VAL A 39 -2.02 5.79 -3.44
C VAL A 39 -1.54 6.02 -2.01
N CYS A 40 -2.31 6.79 -1.25
CA CYS A 40 -2.03 7.06 0.16
C CYS A 40 -3.21 6.65 1.04
N LEU A 41 -2.90 6.23 2.26
CA LEU A 41 -3.84 6.06 3.36
C LEU A 41 -3.75 7.27 4.28
N ILE A 42 -4.87 7.94 4.49
CA ILE A 42 -4.99 9.08 5.40
C ILE A 42 -5.81 8.62 6.60
N PRO A 43 -5.30 8.71 7.82
CA PRO A 43 -6.10 8.41 9.01
C PRO A 43 -7.39 9.23 9.02
N LYS A 44 -8.54 8.59 9.26
CA LYS A 44 -9.84 9.30 9.23
C LYS A 44 -9.95 10.39 10.29
N ASN A 45 -9.25 10.23 11.41
CA ASN A 45 -9.15 11.24 12.47
C ASN A 45 -8.36 12.50 12.04
N MET A 46 -7.64 12.48 10.91
CA MET A 46 -6.96 13.65 10.32
C MET A 46 -7.76 14.33 9.19
N SER A 47 -8.98 13.86 8.89
CA SER A 47 -9.81 14.39 7.79
C SER A 47 -10.22 15.87 7.93
N THR A 48 -9.97 16.49 9.09
CA THR A 48 -10.24 17.89 9.41
C THR A 48 -9.11 18.86 9.06
N ILE A 49 -7.92 18.38 8.65
CA ILE A 49 -6.87 19.29 8.17
C ILE A 49 -7.27 19.73 6.78
N ASP A 50 -7.75 20.96 6.66
CA ASP A 50 -8.08 21.57 5.38
C ASP A 50 -6.79 21.75 4.58
N LEU A 51 -6.50 20.81 3.67
CA LEU A 51 -5.28 20.80 2.84
C LEU A 51 -5.32 21.86 1.73
N ILE A 52 -6.35 22.70 1.73
CA ILE A 52 -6.55 23.82 0.82
C ILE A 52 -5.53 24.89 1.22
N ASN A 53 -4.44 25.02 0.46
CA ASN A 53 -3.32 25.99 0.59
C ASN A 53 -1.99 25.49 1.17
N ILE A 54 -1.81 24.19 1.41
CA ILE A 54 -0.49 23.65 1.73
C ILE A 54 0.04 22.89 0.51
N ASN A 55 1.27 23.21 0.08
CA ASN A 55 1.95 22.47 -0.99
C ASN A 55 2.44 21.12 -0.44
N VAL A 56 1.51 20.20 -0.19
CA VAL A 56 1.83 18.98 0.55
C VAL A 56 2.63 18.01 -0.32
N VAL A 57 3.89 17.81 0.06
CA VAL A 57 4.80 16.86 -0.60
C VAL A 57 4.26 15.43 -0.48
N ALA A 58 3.72 15.05 0.68
CA ALA A 58 3.02 13.79 0.94
C ALA A 58 2.04 13.91 2.11
N VAL A 59 0.82 13.37 1.95
CA VAL A 59 -0.17 13.23 3.04
C VAL A 59 -0.34 11.75 3.34
N GLY A 60 -0.30 11.39 4.62
CA GLY A 60 -0.55 10.03 5.09
C GLY A 60 0.54 9.02 4.71
N ILE A 61 0.16 7.75 4.70
CA ILE A 61 1.05 6.62 4.42
C ILE A 61 0.94 6.27 2.94
N ILE A 62 2.03 6.36 2.19
CA ILE A 62 2.08 5.91 0.80
C ILE A 62 2.02 4.39 0.81
N ILE A 63 1.02 3.79 0.15
CA ILE A 63 0.90 2.32 0.08
C ILE A 63 1.26 1.76 -1.29
N GLY A 64 1.40 2.60 -2.31
CA GLY A 64 1.82 2.16 -3.63
C GLY A 64 1.48 3.16 -4.72
N TRP A 65 1.48 2.67 -5.95
CA TRP A 65 1.18 3.46 -7.15
C TRP A 65 0.24 2.70 -8.06
N ILE A 66 -0.64 3.44 -8.73
CA ILE A 66 -1.41 2.92 -9.87
C ILE A 66 -0.73 3.43 -11.13
N GLU A 67 -0.20 2.50 -11.93
CA GLU A 67 0.33 2.78 -13.26
C GLU A 67 -0.72 2.53 -14.34
N LYS A 68 -0.77 3.44 -15.33
CA LYS A 68 -1.63 3.35 -16.52
C LYS A 68 -3.10 3.00 -16.21
N SER A 69 -3.57 3.37 -15.02
CA SER A 69 -4.92 3.09 -14.48
C SER A 69 -5.29 1.61 -14.28
N SER A 70 -4.39 0.65 -14.48
CA SER A 70 -4.73 -0.79 -14.51
C SER A 70 -3.84 -1.69 -13.68
N VAL A 71 -2.72 -1.20 -13.14
CA VAL A 71 -1.80 -1.99 -12.33
C VAL A 71 -1.51 -1.27 -11.03
N PHE A 72 -1.76 -1.95 -9.90
CA PHE A 72 -1.32 -1.49 -8.60
C PHE A 72 0.03 -2.10 -8.25
N ILE A 73 1.01 -1.23 -8.00
CA ILE A 73 2.35 -1.59 -7.55
C ILE A 73 2.43 -1.23 -6.06
N PRO A 74 2.46 -2.22 -5.16
CA PRO A 74 2.55 -1.96 -3.72
C PRO A 74 3.91 -1.35 -3.38
N SER A 75 3.93 -0.51 -2.34
CA SER A 75 5.16 -0.04 -1.71
C SER A 75 5.50 -0.87 -0.47
N THR A 76 6.76 -0.84 -0.05
CA THR A 76 7.24 -1.49 1.19
C THR A 76 6.48 -1.02 2.44
N HIS A 77 5.97 0.22 2.46
CA HIS A 77 5.19 0.74 3.57
C HIS A 77 3.87 -0.01 3.79
N LEU A 78 3.23 -0.51 2.72
CA LEU A 78 2.04 -1.34 2.85
C LEU A 78 2.37 -2.60 3.65
N PHE A 79 3.47 -3.27 3.29
CA PHE A 79 3.95 -4.47 3.99
C PHE A 79 4.29 -4.19 5.45
N ASN A 80 4.97 -3.08 5.75
CA ASN A 80 5.31 -2.73 7.12
C ASN A 80 4.06 -2.48 7.97
N MET A 81 3.05 -1.80 7.41
CA MET A 81 1.81 -1.50 8.11
C MET A 81 0.99 -2.75 8.42
N VAL A 82 0.95 -3.70 7.47
CA VAL A 82 0.18 -4.93 7.65
C VAL A 82 1.01 -6.05 8.24
N ARG A 83 2.27 -5.85 8.63
CA ARG A 83 3.16 -6.95 9.03
C ARG A 83 2.60 -7.78 10.18
N GLU A 84 2.03 -7.14 11.19
CA GLU A 84 1.55 -7.85 12.39
C GLU A 84 0.29 -8.68 12.13
N LYS A 85 -0.58 -8.25 11.20
CA LYS A 85 -1.86 -8.91 10.91
C LYS A 85 -1.88 -9.70 9.59
N GLY A 86 -1.07 -9.28 8.63
CA GLY A 86 -1.06 -9.76 7.25
C GLY A 86 -0.22 -11.01 7.06
N PHE A 87 0.80 -11.26 7.89
CA PHE A 87 1.56 -12.52 7.83
C PHE A 87 0.80 -13.71 8.41
N SER A 88 -0.15 -13.48 9.33
CA SER A 88 -0.99 -14.54 9.89
C SER A 88 -2.16 -14.95 8.98
N ILE A 89 -2.51 -14.10 8.00
CA ILE A 89 -3.73 -14.27 7.18
C ILE A 89 -3.42 -14.37 5.67
N GLY A 90 -2.29 -13.80 5.23
CA GLY A 90 -1.91 -13.68 3.83
C GLY A 90 -0.91 -14.71 3.30
N CYS A 91 -0.53 -14.56 2.03
CA CYS A 91 0.51 -15.39 1.42
C CYS A 91 1.91 -14.89 1.84
N SER A 92 2.69 -15.75 2.49
CA SER A 92 4.09 -15.46 2.85
C SER A 92 5.05 -16.47 2.22
N ILE A 93 6.25 -16.01 1.86
CA ILE A 93 7.34 -16.84 1.37
C ILE A 93 8.49 -16.72 2.36
N VAL A 94 9.00 -17.86 2.83
CA VAL A 94 10.16 -17.92 3.73
C VAL A 94 11.37 -18.28 2.89
N ALA A 95 12.38 -17.39 2.86
CA ALA A 95 13.62 -17.59 2.12
C ALA A 95 14.80 -17.86 3.05
N LYS A 96 15.75 -18.68 2.59
CA LYS A 96 17.06 -18.86 3.27
C LYS A 96 17.87 -17.56 3.22
N GLN A 97 18.84 -17.40 4.12
CA GLN A 97 19.65 -16.18 4.24
C GLN A 97 20.28 -15.71 2.91
N HIS A 98 20.77 -16.64 2.09
CA HIS A 98 21.31 -16.33 0.76
C HIS A 98 20.23 -15.81 -0.20
N GLY A 99 19.02 -16.39 -0.16
CA GLY A 99 17.88 -15.93 -0.95
C GLY A 99 17.42 -14.54 -0.52
N VAL A 100 17.34 -14.26 0.78
CA VAL A 100 17.03 -12.92 1.30
C VAL A 100 18.03 -11.89 0.77
N LYS A 101 19.33 -12.19 0.81
CA LYS A 101 20.36 -11.28 0.28
C LYS A 101 20.14 -11.02 -1.21
N ALA A 102 19.91 -12.05 -2.02
CA ALA A 102 19.65 -11.90 -3.45
C ALA A 102 18.40 -11.04 -3.74
N PHE A 103 17.32 -11.28 -2.99
CA PHE A 103 16.07 -10.52 -3.10
C PHE A 103 16.23 -9.04 -2.79
N LEU A 104 17.00 -8.70 -1.74
CA LEU A 104 17.28 -7.31 -1.38
C LEU A 104 18.07 -6.55 -2.46
N TYR A 105 18.77 -7.25 -3.34
CA TYR A 105 19.44 -6.67 -4.52
C TYR A 105 18.58 -6.71 -5.79
N GLY A 106 17.28 -7.02 -5.68
CA GLY A 106 16.35 -7.04 -6.81
C GLY A 106 16.42 -8.29 -7.67
N ARG A 107 16.97 -9.40 -7.15
CA ARG A 107 16.90 -10.71 -7.81
C ARG A 107 15.69 -11.49 -7.34
N ASP A 108 15.19 -12.39 -8.18
CA ASP A 108 14.09 -13.26 -7.80
C ASP A 108 14.52 -14.30 -6.76
N LEU A 109 13.57 -14.69 -5.92
CA LEU A 109 13.70 -15.82 -5.01
C LEU A 109 13.43 -17.11 -5.81
N LEU A 110 14.46 -17.62 -6.48
CA LEU A 110 14.48 -18.95 -7.11
C LEU A 110 15.13 -19.98 -6.18
#